data_AF-A0A1Y1UYE9-F1
#
_entry.id   AF-A0A1Y1UYE9-F1
#
_cell.length_a   1.000
_cell.length_b   1.000
_cell.length_c   1.000
_cell.angle_alpha   90.00
_cell.angle_beta   90.00
_cell.angle_gamma   90.00
#
_symmetry.space_group_name_H-M   'P 1'
#
loop_
_entity.id
_entity.type
_entity.pdbx_description
1 polymer ?
#
loop_
_entity_poly.entity_id
_entity_poly.type
_entity_poly.pdbx_seq_one_letter_code
_entity_poly.pdbx_strand_id
1 'polypeptide(L)'
;KTSKNEFPEFDSEEVLEALKYLKYLKSEIASDDIFKYNENFIIKEMNKGTGIFTRMWDTETTFPHLNKTSSPGSKKGINTHTSILGGMNVGINKFISEERKKASLEVIKFFTSEEIQRELIVKKFLSYSAIEKLYDDEEVCSYLSCLLVKDSNPITRIFEMENSDVYKATITDILNKYLFENISAEKVLDEIINIKKVYNFSIKSASGLIIFVLLTSVACIILFLFLILIQDKFHQNYQLFSKDQWWMYCIGILLIICSQFFNYGKLSSIKCQTKFSMFFLGITVTYIPILYKLTISFPNSNNKYKIFYKNNKNIYICGGLLIELVNNILFAFSPFTVENKMYYDTNMNKNFNRCTMTNKYGNIIVLVEIIEKLFMMTMILILSFCDWNNSKKIGKEEILYFKSVLVEKSEFVSTNTPESESSITKKIISFHYRPYSIATESVITSSQNSRRVSVLSDNIRNSIDYSANS
;
A
#
# COMPACT_ATOMS: atom_id res chain seq x y z
N LYS A 1 7.46 -39.32 18.15
CA LYS A 1 6.92 -38.35 17.16
C LYS A 1 5.98 -37.42 17.90
N THR A 2 6.53 -36.34 18.45
CA THR A 2 5.81 -35.43 19.35
C THR A 2 6.52 -34.08 19.27
N SER A 3 5.77 -33.05 18.88
CA SER A 3 6.09 -31.62 18.99
C SER A 3 7.47 -31.16 18.49
N LYS A 4 7.57 -30.70 17.23
CA LYS A 4 8.53 -29.63 16.93
C LYS A 4 8.09 -28.46 17.81
N ASN A 5 8.81 -28.16 18.88
CA ASN A 5 8.58 -26.96 19.68
C ASN A 5 8.73 -25.77 18.72
N GLU A 6 7.61 -25.19 18.32
CA GLU A 6 7.60 -23.95 17.54
C GLU A 6 8.29 -22.88 18.39
N PHE A 7 9.27 -22.21 17.79
CA PHE A 7 9.95 -21.11 18.46
C PHE A 7 8.91 -20.04 18.82
N PRO A 8 8.90 -19.51 20.06
CA PRO A 8 7.83 -18.64 20.52
C PRO A 8 7.75 -17.37 19.67
N GLU A 9 6.53 -17.00 19.26
CA GLU A 9 6.29 -15.76 18.53
C GLU A 9 6.45 -14.53 19.44
N PHE A 10 6.66 -13.35 18.85
CA PHE A 10 6.92 -12.12 19.60
C PHE A 10 5.74 -11.64 20.47
N ASP A 11 4.53 -12.18 20.25
CA ASP A 11 3.33 -11.90 21.06
C ASP A 11 3.11 -12.91 22.20
N SER A 12 4.05 -13.83 22.41
CA SER A 12 3.99 -14.82 23.49
C SER A 12 4.41 -14.27 24.85
N GLU A 13 3.87 -14.87 25.91
CA GLU A 13 4.26 -14.57 27.29
C GLU A 13 5.73 -14.94 27.54
N GLU A 14 6.21 -16.03 26.94
CA GLU A 14 7.59 -16.49 27.04
C GLU A 14 8.59 -15.44 26.52
N VAL A 15 8.28 -14.76 25.42
CA VAL A 15 9.14 -13.69 24.89
C VAL A 15 9.10 -12.44 25.78
N LEU A 16 7.94 -12.11 26.33
CA LEU A 16 7.79 -11.02 27.30
C LEU A 16 8.64 -11.26 28.56
N GLU A 17 8.58 -12.48 29.11
CA GLU A 17 9.40 -12.90 30.24
C GLU A 17 10.88 -12.89 29.90
N ALA A 18 11.26 -13.38 28.72
CA ALA A 18 12.65 -13.40 28.27
C ALA A 18 13.24 -11.98 28.16
N LEU A 19 12.49 -11.01 27.65
CA LEU A 19 12.92 -9.60 27.62
C LEU A 19 13.08 -9.02 29.03
N LYS A 20 12.11 -9.25 29.92
CA LYS A 20 12.19 -8.81 31.32
C LYS A 20 13.42 -9.40 32.01
N TYR A 21 13.69 -10.69 31.79
CA TYR A 21 14.85 -11.36 32.35
C TYR A 21 16.17 -10.84 31.75
N LEU A 22 16.20 -10.51 30.46
CA LEU A 22 17.37 -9.89 29.83
C LEU A 22 17.69 -8.52 30.46
N LYS A 23 16.66 -7.71 30.76
CA LYS A 23 16.84 -6.43 31.46
C LYS A 23 17.30 -6.62 32.90
N TYR A 24 16.79 -7.63 33.60
CA TYR A 24 17.27 -8.04 34.93
C TYR A 24 18.75 -8.46 34.91
N LEU A 25 19.17 -9.28 33.94
CA LEU A 25 20.57 -9.67 33.79
C LEU A 25 21.46 -8.44 33.57
N LYS A 26 20.99 -7.47 32.79
CA LYS A 26 21.70 -6.21 32.56
C LYS A 26 21.82 -5.37 33.84
N SER A 27 20.74 -5.25 34.62
CA SER A 27 20.70 -4.34 35.77
C SER A 27 21.30 -4.91 37.06
N GLU A 28 21.10 -6.20 37.33
CA GLU A 28 21.47 -6.81 38.61
C GLU A 28 22.75 -7.65 38.54
N ILE A 29 23.02 -8.28 37.40
CA ILE A 29 24.14 -9.24 37.27
C ILE A 29 25.33 -8.61 36.54
N ALA A 30 25.08 -7.68 35.62
CA ALA A 30 26.10 -7.04 34.81
C ALA A 30 26.05 -5.50 34.97
N SER A 31 26.73 -4.80 34.06
CA SER A 31 26.66 -3.34 33.94
C SER A 31 26.33 -2.93 32.51
N ASP A 32 25.92 -1.68 32.33
CA ASP A 32 25.70 -1.08 31.01
C ASP A 32 26.94 -1.18 30.12
N ASP A 33 28.13 -0.99 30.69
CA ASP A 33 29.39 -1.09 29.95
C ASP A 33 29.64 -2.53 29.50
N ILE A 34 29.41 -3.50 30.38
CA ILE A 34 29.58 -4.92 30.06
C ILE A 34 28.64 -5.35 28.92
N PHE A 35 27.39 -4.91 28.96
CA PHE A 35 26.39 -5.25 27.95
C PHE A 35 26.61 -4.55 26.59
N LYS A 36 27.40 -3.47 26.54
CA LYS A 36 27.73 -2.74 25.31
C LYS A 36 29.04 -3.20 24.66
N TYR A 37 29.84 -4.01 25.37
CA TYR A 37 31.11 -4.45 24.82
C TYR A 37 30.93 -5.38 23.61
N ASN A 38 31.94 -5.32 22.73
CA ASN A 38 31.99 -6.14 21.52
C ASN A 38 32.62 -7.52 21.77
N GLU A 39 32.63 -8.35 20.75
CA GLU A 39 33.16 -9.72 20.80
C GLU A 39 34.63 -9.76 21.22
N ASN A 40 35.45 -8.78 20.83
CA ASN A 40 36.87 -8.71 21.20
C ASN A 40 37.08 -8.61 22.71
N PHE A 41 36.24 -7.84 23.39
CA PHE A 41 36.28 -7.76 24.86
C PHE A 41 35.93 -9.11 25.48
N ILE A 42 34.88 -9.77 25.00
CA ILE A 42 34.48 -11.09 25.52
C ILE A 42 35.62 -12.11 25.34
N ILE A 43 36.26 -12.15 24.17
CA ILE A 43 37.43 -13.02 23.91
C ILE A 43 38.58 -12.71 24.89
N LYS A 44 38.84 -11.42 25.18
CA LYS A 44 39.88 -11.01 26.12
C LYS A 44 39.58 -11.49 27.54
N GLU A 45 38.34 -11.38 28.00
CA GLU A 45 37.94 -11.83 29.34
C GLU A 45 37.88 -13.37 29.44
N MET A 46 37.50 -14.06 28.35
CA MET A 46 37.61 -15.51 28.24
C MET A 46 39.07 -15.98 28.35
N ASN A 47 40.01 -15.30 27.67
CA ASN A 47 41.44 -15.59 27.78
C ASN A 47 42.01 -15.37 29.18
N LYS A 48 41.55 -14.34 29.88
CA LYS A 48 41.97 -14.06 31.26
C LYS A 48 41.34 -15.01 32.29
N GLY A 49 40.28 -15.73 31.93
CA GLY A 49 39.51 -16.55 32.85
C GLY A 49 38.68 -15.74 33.86
N THR A 50 38.36 -14.49 33.56
CA THR A 50 37.60 -13.58 34.43
C THR A 50 36.09 -13.68 34.22
N GLY A 51 35.65 -14.17 33.05
CA GLY A 51 34.24 -14.41 32.76
C GLY A 51 33.73 -15.71 33.36
N ILE A 52 32.78 -15.64 34.30
CA ILE A 52 32.14 -16.83 34.91
C ILE A 52 31.21 -17.51 33.89
N PHE A 53 30.40 -16.72 33.18
CA PHE A 53 29.55 -17.19 32.08
C PHE A 53 29.71 -16.24 30.89
N THR A 54 30.04 -16.80 29.74
CA THR A 54 30.15 -16.05 28.48
C THR A 54 29.32 -16.71 27.39
N ARG A 55 28.69 -15.89 26.56
CA ARG A 55 27.99 -16.35 25.35
C ARG A 55 28.80 -15.87 24.14
N MET A 56 29.26 -16.81 23.34
CA MET A 56 30.10 -16.54 22.17
C MET A 56 29.76 -17.53 21.05
N TRP A 57 30.10 -17.16 19.82
CA TRP A 57 30.12 -18.09 18.70
C TRP A 57 31.15 -19.20 18.93
N ASP A 58 31.03 -20.30 18.20
CA ASP A 58 32.14 -21.25 18.17
C ASP A 58 33.35 -20.59 17.50
N THR A 59 34.50 -20.64 18.17
CA THR A 59 35.74 -20.02 17.71
C THR A 59 36.85 -21.06 17.68
N GLU A 60 37.78 -20.90 16.73
CA GLU A 60 38.98 -21.73 16.59
C GLU A 60 39.90 -21.68 17.84
N THR A 61 39.77 -20.64 18.66
CA THR A 61 40.55 -20.47 19.89
C THR A 61 40.07 -21.41 20.99
N THR A 62 41.00 -22.21 21.52
CA THR A 62 40.77 -23.03 22.72
C THR A 62 41.06 -22.22 23.98
N PHE A 63 40.15 -22.30 24.94
CA PHE A 63 40.28 -21.64 26.24
C PHE A 63 40.38 -22.71 27.32
N PRO A 64 41.59 -23.05 27.81
CA PRO A 64 41.82 -24.23 28.65
C PRO A 64 41.10 -24.18 30.01
N HIS A 65 40.64 -23.00 30.43
CA HIS A 65 39.97 -22.78 31.70
C HIS A 65 38.43 -22.75 31.57
N LEU A 66 37.89 -22.93 30.37
CA LEU A 66 36.45 -22.80 30.11
C LEU A 66 35.87 -24.11 29.58
N ASN A 67 34.68 -24.44 30.08
CA ASN A 67 33.87 -25.55 29.58
C ASN A 67 32.75 -24.99 28.70
N LYS A 68 32.52 -25.63 27.55
CA LYS A 68 31.40 -25.29 26.65
C LYS A 68 30.16 -26.11 27.05
N THR A 69 29.00 -25.47 27.07
CA THR A 69 27.70 -26.11 27.35
C THR A 69 26.57 -25.45 26.54
N SER A 70 25.43 -26.13 26.42
CA SER A 70 24.23 -25.55 25.81
C SER A 70 23.68 -24.39 26.63
N SER A 71 23.00 -23.45 25.97
CA SER A 71 22.37 -22.32 26.67
C SER A 71 21.22 -22.82 27.58
N PRO A 72 21.14 -22.31 28.82
CA PRO A 72 20.08 -22.70 29.75
C PRO A 72 18.71 -22.22 29.26
N GLY A 73 17.65 -22.96 29.60
CA GLY A 73 16.27 -22.52 29.42
C GLY A 73 15.65 -21.92 30.67
N SER A 74 14.42 -21.42 30.53
CA SER A 74 13.68 -20.78 31.62
C SER A 74 13.21 -21.75 32.72
N LYS A 75 13.19 -23.06 32.44
CA LYS A 75 12.75 -24.10 33.38
C LYS A 75 13.90 -25.05 33.70
N LYS A 76 14.02 -25.44 34.97
CA LYS A 76 15.02 -26.41 35.44
C LYS A 76 14.90 -27.73 34.68
N GLY A 77 16.02 -28.27 34.22
CA GLY A 77 16.05 -29.49 33.41
C GLY A 77 15.64 -29.29 31.94
N ILE A 78 15.21 -28.08 31.56
CA ILE A 78 15.00 -27.69 30.17
C ILE A 78 16.21 -26.87 29.75
N ASN A 79 17.18 -27.52 29.13
CA ASN A 79 18.10 -26.81 28.26
C ASN A 79 17.31 -26.46 27.00
N THR A 80 17.47 -25.24 26.48
CA THR A 80 16.81 -24.90 25.22
C THR A 80 17.36 -25.76 24.09
N HIS A 81 18.58 -26.31 24.26
CA HIS A 81 19.39 -26.94 23.22
C HIS A 81 19.48 -26.08 21.95
N THR A 82 19.07 -24.82 22.05
CA THR A 82 18.75 -23.98 20.92
C THR A 82 20.04 -23.28 20.55
N SER A 83 20.67 -23.77 19.49
CA SER A 83 21.79 -23.11 18.85
C SER A 83 21.25 -22.33 17.65
N ILE A 84 21.66 -21.07 17.53
CA ILE A 84 21.47 -20.37 16.25
C ILE A 84 22.51 -20.97 15.30
N LEU A 85 22.06 -21.59 14.21
CA LEU A 85 22.98 -22.04 13.19
C LEU A 85 23.57 -20.83 12.46
N GLY A 86 24.81 -20.51 12.82
CA GLY A 86 25.72 -19.75 11.99
C GLY A 86 26.44 -20.67 11.01
N GLY A 87 27.13 -20.09 10.04
CA GLY A 87 27.95 -20.84 9.11
C GLY A 87 28.25 -20.05 7.84
N MET A 88 29.07 -20.68 7.00
CA MET A 88 29.43 -20.14 5.69
C MET A 88 28.83 -21.03 4.61
N ASN A 89 28.10 -20.40 3.68
CA ASN A 89 27.62 -21.07 2.48
C ASN A 89 28.46 -20.63 1.30
N VAL A 90 28.79 -21.57 0.42
CA VAL A 90 29.50 -21.28 -0.84
C VAL A 90 28.53 -21.45 -1.99
N GLY A 91 28.33 -20.39 -2.77
CA GLY A 91 27.44 -20.37 -3.93
C GLY A 91 28.22 -20.21 -5.24
N ILE A 92 27.74 -20.84 -6.31
CA ILE A 92 28.29 -20.63 -7.65
C ILE A 92 27.55 -19.46 -8.31
N ASN A 93 28.30 -18.46 -8.77
CA ASN A 93 27.72 -17.30 -9.44
C ASN A 93 27.03 -17.73 -10.75
N LYS A 94 25.73 -17.41 -10.90
CA LYS A 94 24.93 -17.78 -12.07
C LYS A 94 25.39 -17.13 -13.39
N PHE A 95 26.19 -16.06 -13.32
CA PHE A 95 26.61 -15.25 -14.47
C PHE A 95 27.97 -15.63 -15.08
N ILE A 96 28.64 -16.66 -14.57
CA ILE A 96 29.89 -17.17 -15.18
C ILE A 96 29.60 -18.20 -16.29
N SER A 97 30.60 -18.54 -17.11
CA SER A 97 30.45 -19.55 -18.17
C SER A 97 30.17 -20.94 -17.61
N GLU A 98 29.48 -21.79 -18.38
CA GLU A 98 29.15 -23.17 -17.97
C GLU A 98 30.40 -24.00 -17.62
N GLU A 99 31.49 -23.81 -18.35
CA GLU A 99 32.77 -24.44 -18.04
C GLU A 99 33.27 -24.03 -16.64
N ARG A 100 33.22 -22.72 -16.32
CA ARG A 100 33.62 -22.23 -14.99
C ARG A 100 32.66 -22.69 -13.90
N LYS A 101 31.38 -22.86 -14.18
CA LYS A 101 30.43 -23.46 -13.23
C LYS A 101 30.80 -24.90 -12.91
N LYS A 102 31.13 -25.71 -13.93
CA LYS A 102 31.59 -27.10 -13.74
C LYS A 102 32.88 -27.17 -12.93
N ALA A 103 33.87 -26.35 -13.25
CA ALA A 103 35.12 -26.29 -12.48
C ALA A 103 34.88 -25.85 -11.02
N SER A 104 34.04 -24.84 -10.81
CA SER A 104 33.68 -24.39 -9.46
C SER A 104 32.95 -25.47 -8.66
N LEU A 105 32.11 -26.27 -9.31
CA LEU A 105 31.41 -27.39 -8.68
C LEU A 105 32.41 -28.43 -8.16
N GLU A 106 33.44 -28.79 -8.92
CA GLU A 106 34.46 -29.74 -8.47
C GLU A 106 35.26 -29.21 -7.27
N VAL A 107 35.60 -27.91 -7.27
CA VAL A 107 36.25 -27.27 -6.13
C VAL A 107 35.35 -27.30 -4.89
N ILE A 108 34.06 -27.01 -5.03
CA ILE A 108 33.12 -27.06 -3.91
C ILE A 108 32.99 -28.49 -3.39
N LYS A 109 32.84 -29.50 -4.25
CA LYS A 109 32.79 -30.91 -3.85
C LYS A 109 34.03 -31.33 -3.05
N PHE A 110 35.20 -30.86 -3.45
CA PHE A 110 36.44 -31.11 -2.71
C PHE A 110 36.37 -30.49 -1.31
N PHE A 111 36.05 -29.20 -1.20
CA PHE A 111 35.99 -28.51 0.10
C PHE A 111 34.87 -29.02 1.02
N THR A 112 33.76 -29.51 0.46
CA THR A 112 32.64 -30.08 1.23
C THR A 112 32.72 -31.59 1.36
N SER A 113 33.83 -32.22 0.94
CA SER A 113 34.04 -33.65 1.15
C SER A 113 34.23 -33.96 2.64
N GLU A 114 33.82 -35.16 3.05
CA GLU A 114 33.93 -35.60 4.44
C GLU A 114 35.39 -35.57 4.93
N GLU A 115 36.32 -36.03 4.10
CA GLU A 115 37.75 -36.05 4.40
C GLU A 115 38.29 -34.64 4.66
N ILE A 116 38.01 -33.69 3.76
CA ILE A 116 38.51 -32.32 3.92
C ILE A 116 37.87 -31.62 5.12
N GLN A 117 36.58 -31.84 5.36
CA GLN A 117 35.89 -31.31 6.54
C GLN A 117 36.46 -31.89 7.84
N ARG A 118 36.79 -33.18 7.86
CA ARG A 118 37.42 -33.84 9.01
C ARG A 118 38.84 -33.32 9.26
N GLU A 119 39.69 -33.35 8.25
CA GLU A 119 41.12 -33.05 8.41
C GLU A 119 41.38 -31.55 8.59
N LEU A 120 40.69 -30.69 7.83
CA LEU A 120 40.88 -29.25 7.94
C LEU A 120 39.99 -28.65 9.02
N ILE A 121 38.66 -28.79 8.93
CA ILE A 121 37.74 -28.03 9.79
C ILE A 121 37.77 -28.56 11.22
N VAL A 122 37.65 -29.88 11.41
CA VAL A 122 37.65 -30.48 12.75
C VAL A 122 39.06 -30.55 13.33
N LYS A 123 40.00 -31.24 12.69
CA LYS A 123 41.31 -31.54 13.32
C LYS A 123 42.24 -30.33 13.37
N LYS A 124 42.31 -29.56 12.29
CA LYS A 124 43.25 -28.42 12.20
C LYS A 124 42.67 -27.13 12.78
N PHE A 125 41.42 -26.80 12.47
CA PHE A 125 40.77 -25.56 12.92
C PHE A 125 39.92 -25.72 14.18
N LEU A 126 39.74 -26.95 14.69
CA LEU A 126 38.98 -27.23 15.92
C LEU A 126 37.57 -26.60 15.87
N SER A 127 36.93 -26.67 14.70
CA SER A 127 35.63 -26.07 14.43
C SER A 127 34.60 -27.13 14.05
N TYR A 128 33.32 -26.85 14.35
CA TYR A 128 32.23 -27.74 13.95
C TYR A 128 31.98 -27.71 12.43
N SER A 129 31.90 -28.90 11.82
CA SER A 129 31.46 -29.10 10.45
C SER A 129 29.94 -29.19 10.32
N ALA A 130 29.41 -28.83 9.15
CA ALA A 130 28.01 -29.06 8.80
C ALA A 130 27.69 -30.54 8.48
N ILE A 131 28.70 -31.42 8.40
CA ILE A 131 28.52 -32.84 8.10
C ILE A 131 28.22 -33.62 9.39
N GLU A 132 26.94 -33.90 9.64
CA GLU A 132 26.46 -34.57 10.86
C GLU A 132 27.11 -35.93 11.13
N LYS A 133 27.34 -36.74 10.10
CA LYS A 133 27.95 -38.08 10.22
C LYS A 133 29.35 -38.07 10.83
N LEU A 134 30.08 -36.95 10.75
CA LEU A 134 31.41 -36.86 11.36
C LEU A 134 31.36 -37.01 12.88
N TYR A 135 30.24 -36.64 13.51
CA TYR A 135 30.12 -36.67 14.96
C TYR A 135 29.84 -38.07 15.52
N ASP A 136 29.65 -39.07 14.67
CA ASP A 136 29.59 -40.48 15.08
C ASP A 136 30.97 -41.14 15.18
N ASP A 137 32.02 -40.45 14.71
CA ASP A 137 33.40 -40.91 14.78
C ASP A 137 34.05 -40.53 16.12
N GLU A 138 34.51 -41.52 16.87
CA GLU A 138 35.18 -41.32 18.17
C GLU A 138 36.45 -40.46 18.04
N GLU A 139 37.16 -40.55 16.91
CA GLU A 139 38.35 -39.71 16.66
C GLU A 139 37.95 -38.24 16.57
N VAL A 140 36.89 -37.91 15.83
CA VAL A 140 36.35 -36.54 15.73
C VAL A 140 35.94 -36.03 17.11
N CYS A 141 35.29 -36.86 17.91
CA CYS A 141 34.84 -36.51 19.26
C CYS A 141 35.98 -36.38 20.28
N SER A 142 37.21 -36.77 19.93
CA SER A 142 38.39 -36.48 20.74
C SER A 142 38.87 -35.03 20.59
N TYR A 143 38.56 -34.37 19.47
CA TYR A 143 38.91 -32.96 19.21
C TYR A 143 37.80 -31.99 19.63
N LEU A 144 36.54 -32.40 19.52
CA LEU A 144 35.38 -31.54 19.73
C LEU A 144 34.34 -32.21 20.65
N SER A 145 33.53 -31.39 21.31
CA SER A 145 32.38 -31.92 22.07
C SER A 145 31.23 -32.26 21.14
N CYS A 146 31.25 -33.48 20.59
CA CYS A 146 30.18 -34.00 19.74
C CYS A 146 28.80 -33.96 20.42
N LEU A 147 28.74 -34.09 21.74
CA LEU A 147 27.49 -33.99 22.52
C LEU A 147 26.79 -32.64 22.28
N LEU A 148 27.54 -31.54 22.14
CA LEU A 148 26.94 -30.22 21.88
C LEU A 148 26.23 -30.16 20.54
N VAL A 149 26.70 -30.90 19.53
CA VAL A 149 26.05 -30.95 18.22
C VAL A 149 24.89 -31.92 18.24
N LYS A 150 25.12 -33.14 18.74
CA LYS A 150 24.11 -34.21 18.79
C LYS A 150 22.89 -33.84 19.62
N ASP A 151 23.11 -33.13 20.73
CA ASP A 151 22.02 -32.69 21.60
C ASP A 151 21.45 -31.34 21.17
N SER A 152 21.99 -30.68 20.13
CA SER A 152 21.45 -29.38 19.69
C SER A 152 20.14 -29.52 18.92
N ASN A 153 19.23 -28.57 19.17
CA ASN A 153 18.05 -28.28 18.37
C ASN A 153 18.31 -26.98 17.59
N PRO A 154 18.99 -27.07 16.44
CA PRO A 154 19.40 -25.89 15.71
C PRO A 154 18.20 -25.11 15.17
N ILE A 155 18.25 -23.79 15.31
CA ILE A 155 17.31 -22.87 14.65
C ILE A 155 18.02 -22.23 13.46
N THR A 156 17.46 -22.46 12.28
CA THR A 156 17.91 -21.82 11.06
C THR A 156 17.48 -20.36 11.05
N ARG A 157 18.39 -19.48 10.63
CA ARG A 157 18.07 -18.07 10.44
C ARG A 157 17.13 -17.94 9.23
N ILE A 158 15.88 -17.58 9.48
CA ILE A 158 14.89 -17.33 8.42
C ILE A 158 15.18 -15.96 7.78
N PHE A 159 15.53 -15.95 6.49
CA PHE A 159 15.83 -14.74 5.70
C PHE A 159 14.64 -14.27 4.85
N GLU A 160 13.41 -14.45 5.33
CA GLU A 160 12.19 -14.24 4.53
C GLU A 160 11.91 -12.79 4.10
N MET A 161 12.67 -11.80 4.57
CA MET A 161 12.40 -10.40 4.26
C MET A 161 13.35 -9.85 3.21
N GLU A 162 12.75 -9.24 2.17
CA GLU A 162 13.38 -8.59 1.01
C GLU A 162 14.32 -7.40 1.36
N ASN A 163 14.56 -7.17 2.65
CA ASN A 163 15.46 -6.17 3.23
C ASN A 163 15.85 -6.58 4.67
N SER A 164 16.35 -7.82 4.81
CA SER A 164 16.72 -8.43 6.09
C SER A 164 17.62 -7.52 6.96
N ASP A 165 18.51 -6.73 6.36
CA ASP A 165 19.48 -5.94 7.12
C ASP A 165 18.86 -4.69 7.76
N VAL A 166 17.96 -4.01 7.05
CA VAL A 166 17.19 -2.88 7.63
C VAL A 166 16.29 -3.37 8.75
N TYR A 167 15.64 -4.52 8.56
CA TYR A 167 14.84 -5.16 9.60
C TYR A 167 15.68 -5.48 10.84
N LYS A 168 16.83 -6.16 10.67
CA LYS A 168 17.75 -6.47 11.78
C LYS A 168 18.23 -5.22 12.51
N ALA A 169 18.64 -4.19 11.77
CA ALA A 169 19.08 -2.92 12.35
C ALA A 169 17.96 -2.26 13.17
N THR A 170 16.72 -2.28 12.68
CA THR A 170 15.55 -1.72 13.36
C THR A 170 15.25 -2.49 14.66
N ILE A 171 15.25 -3.83 14.62
CA ILE A 171 15.05 -4.66 15.81
C ILE A 171 16.16 -4.41 16.85
N THR A 172 17.42 -4.33 16.41
CA THR A 172 18.55 -4.02 17.29
C THR A 172 18.40 -2.65 17.94
N ASP A 173 17.97 -1.63 17.19
CA ASP A 173 17.71 -0.29 17.74
C ASP A 173 16.61 -0.32 18.81
N ILE A 174 15.48 -0.99 18.52
CA ILE A 174 14.37 -1.14 19.47
C ILE A 174 14.83 -1.86 20.75
N LEU A 175 15.59 -2.95 20.63
CA LEU A 175 16.12 -3.69 21.78
C LEU A 175 17.15 -2.87 22.56
N ASN A 176 17.98 -2.07 21.90
CA ASN A 176 18.90 -1.17 22.57
C ASN A 176 18.16 -0.09 23.37
N LYS A 177 17.10 0.50 22.81
CA LYS A 177 16.25 1.43 23.56
C LYS A 177 15.58 0.74 24.75
N TYR A 178 15.11 -0.49 24.60
CA TYR A 178 14.59 -1.25 25.73
C TYR A 178 15.61 -1.45 26.86
N LEU A 179 16.83 -1.84 26.49
CA LEU A 179 17.88 -2.17 27.45
C LEU A 179 18.44 -0.92 28.13
N PHE A 180 18.65 0.16 27.39
CA PHE A 180 19.38 1.34 27.89
C PHE A 180 18.49 2.55 28.15
N GLU A 181 17.23 2.53 27.70
CA GLU A 181 16.23 3.53 28.01
C GLU A 181 15.11 2.94 28.87
N ASN A 182 14.31 3.80 29.51
CA ASN A 182 13.25 3.36 30.41
C ASN A 182 11.96 3.00 29.66
N ILE A 183 12.06 2.05 28.73
CA ILE A 183 10.92 1.53 27.96
C ILE A 183 10.45 0.20 28.57
N SER A 184 9.14 -0.03 28.56
CA SER A 184 8.53 -1.29 29.00
C SER A 184 8.70 -2.40 27.95
N ALA A 185 8.72 -3.65 28.40
CA ALA A 185 8.88 -4.80 27.51
C ALA A 185 7.67 -4.96 26.57
N GLU A 186 6.47 -4.67 27.08
CA GLU A 186 5.21 -4.73 26.34
C GLU A 186 5.24 -3.77 25.14
N LYS A 187 5.67 -2.52 25.35
CA LYS A 187 5.77 -1.52 24.27
C LYS A 187 6.78 -1.94 23.20
N VAL A 188 7.91 -2.51 23.63
CA VAL A 188 8.96 -2.98 22.73
C VAL A 188 8.48 -4.14 21.85
N LEU A 189 7.75 -5.09 22.43
CA LEU A 189 7.14 -6.17 21.67
C LEU A 189 6.07 -5.66 20.71
N ASP A 190 5.24 -4.72 21.15
CA ASP A 190 4.27 -4.07 20.25
C ASP A 190 4.96 -3.42 19.05
N GLU A 191 6.08 -2.70 19.26
CA GLU A 191 6.87 -2.12 18.17
C GLU A 191 7.44 -3.19 17.22
N ILE A 192 8.01 -4.27 17.76
CA ILE A 192 8.54 -5.39 16.96
C ILE A 192 7.44 -6.07 16.13
N ILE A 193 6.29 -6.36 16.76
CA ILE A 193 5.13 -6.95 16.11
C ILE A 193 4.63 -6.02 14.99
N ASN A 194 4.59 -4.71 15.24
CA ASN A 194 4.13 -3.71 14.29
C ASN A 194 4.99 -3.62 13.03
N ILE A 195 6.29 -3.94 13.11
CA ILE A 195 7.16 -3.98 11.92
C ILE A 195 6.71 -5.05 10.92
N LYS A 196 6.19 -6.19 11.40
CA LYS A 196 5.68 -7.27 10.54
C LYS A 196 4.18 -7.17 10.26
N LYS A 197 3.42 -6.59 11.17
CA LYS A 197 1.96 -6.57 11.11
C LYS A 197 1.47 -5.71 9.95
N VAL A 198 0.73 -6.34 9.04
CA VAL A 198 0.04 -5.65 7.96
C VAL A 198 -1.35 -5.23 8.43
N TYR A 199 -1.60 -3.92 8.43
CA TYR A 199 -2.88 -3.35 8.81
C TYR A 199 -3.86 -3.34 7.63
N ASN A 200 -5.11 -3.67 7.92
CA ASN A 200 -6.21 -3.63 6.97
C ASN A 200 -7.31 -2.69 7.47
N PHE A 201 -8.05 -2.06 6.55
CA PHE A 201 -9.23 -1.28 6.91
C PHE A 201 -10.31 -2.19 7.47
N SER A 202 -10.62 -2.05 8.75
CA SER A 202 -11.62 -2.86 9.44
C SER A 202 -12.87 -2.04 9.71
N ILE A 203 -14.04 -2.60 9.43
CA ILE A 203 -15.32 -1.99 9.82
C ILE A 203 -15.45 -1.90 11.34
N LYS A 204 -14.72 -2.73 12.09
CA LYS A 204 -14.72 -2.72 13.56
C LYS A 204 -13.97 -1.52 14.16
N SER A 205 -13.14 -0.81 13.39
CA SER A 205 -12.50 0.41 13.90
C SER A 205 -13.47 1.59 13.84
N ALA A 206 -13.34 2.54 14.76
CA ALA A 206 -14.20 3.73 14.78
C ALA A 206 -14.16 4.49 13.43
N SER A 207 -12.97 4.71 12.87
CA SER A 207 -12.80 5.36 11.56
C SER A 207 -13.40 4.55 10.42
N GLY A 208 -13.21 3.23 10.41
CA GLY A 208 -13.79 2.35 9.40
C GLY A 208 -15.31 2.30 9.45
N LEU A 209 -15.89 2.27 10.66
CA LEU A 209 -17.33 2.33 10.87
C LEU A 209 -17.92 3.65 10.35
N ILE A 210 -17.27 4.79 10.66
CA ILE A 210 -17.71 6.11 10.18
C ILE A 210 -17.75 6.16 8.65
N ILE A 211 -16.67 5.73 7.98
CA ILE A 211 -16.61 5.72 6.51
C ILE A 211 -17.65 4.75 5.94
N PHE A 212 -17.86 3.59 6.56
CA PHE A 212 -18.86 2.62 6.14
C PHE A 212 -20.27 3.20 6.22
N VAL A 213 -20.64 3.79 7.36
CA VAL A 213 -21.95 4.44 7.56
C VAL A 213 -22.16 5.58 6.55
N LEU A 214 -21.12 6.37 6.27
CA LEU A 214 -21.18 7.44 5.28
C LEU A 214 -21.40 6.91 3.86
N LEU A 215 -20.66 5.87 3.46
CA LEU A 215 -20.85 5.25 2.14
C LEU A 215 -22.24 4.64 1.98
N THR A 216 -22.72 3.93 3.01
CA THR A 216 -24.05 3.33 3.03
C THR A 216 -25.15 4.39 3.01
N SER A 217 -25.02 5.48 3.78
CA SER A 217 -26.02 6.54 3.79
C SER A 217 -26.13 7.25 2.45
N VAL A 218 -24.99 7.54 1.79
CA VAL A 218 -24.97 8.11 0.44
C VAL A 218 -25.62 7.15 -0.56
N ALA A 219 -25.33 5.85 -0.50
CA ALA A 219 -25.98 4.85 -1.35
C ALA A 219 -27.50 4.81 -1.13
N CYS A 220 -27.96 4.84 0.12
CA CYS A 220 -29.39 4.89 0.46
C CYS A 220 -30.08 6.17 -0.03
N ILE A 221 -29.42 7.33 0.10
CA ILE A 221 -29.94 8.60 -0.42
C ILE A 221 -30.10 8.52 -1.94
N ILE A 222 -29.11 7.98 -2.66
CA ILE A 222 -29.18 7.84 -4.11
C ILE A 222 -30.32 6.90 -4.51
N LEU A 223 -30.47 5.77 -3.83
CA LEU A 223 -31.59 4.84 -4.06
C LEU A 223 -32.94 5.50 -3.78
N PHE A 224 -33.05 6.30 -2.72
CA PHE A 224 -34.28 7.02 -2.38
C PHE A 224 -34.62 8.10 -3.42
N LEU A 225 -33.64 8.93 -3.79
CA LEU A 225 -33.80 9.92 -4.87
C LEU A 225 -34.22 9.24 -6.17
N PHE A 226 -33.65 8.07 -6.43
CA PHE A 226 -33.99 7.28 -7.60
C PHE A 226 -35.44 6.76 -7.58
N LEU A 227 -35.95 6.31 -6.43
CA LEU A 227 -37.36 5.94 -6.27
C LEU A 227 -38.31 7.13 -6.54
N ILE A 228 -37.92 8.34 -6.14
CA ILE A 228 -38.69 9.57 -6.44
C ILE A 228 -38.71 9.84 -7.95
N LEU A 229 -37.57 9.68 -8.63
CA LEU A 229 -37.45 9.93 -10.08
C LEU A 229 -38.30 8.98 -10.93
N ILE A 230 -38.65 7.79 -10.42
CA ILE A 230 -39.52 6.84 -11.12
C ILE A 230 -40.98 7.28 -11.16
N GLN A 231 -41.43 8.11 -10.20
CA GLN A 231 -42.83 8.48 -10.08
C GLN A 231 -43.26 9.41 -11.23
N ASP A 232 -44.33 9.04 -11.92
CA ASP A 232 -44.82 9.76 -13.10
C ASP A 232 -45.14 11.23 -12.82
N LYS A 233 -45.53 11.55 -11.57
CA LYS A 233 -45.80 12.92 -11.12
C LYS A 233 -44.59 13.86 -11.28
N PHE A 234 -43.37 13.34 -11.11
CA PHE A 234 -42.15 14.13 -11.23
C PHE A 234 -41.59 14.14 -12.66
N HIS A 235 -42.05 13.23 -13.53
CA HIS A 235 -41.56 13.11 -14.91
C HIS A 235 -41.72 14.40 -15.72
N GLN A 236 -42.74 15.22 -15.43
CA GLN A 236 -42.95 16.50 -16.13
C GLN A 236 -41.81 17.51 -15.92
N ASN A 237 -41.11 17.42 -14.78
CA ASN A 237 -40.05 18.36 -14.40
C ASN A 237 -38.63 17.89 -14.80
N TYR A 238 -38.44 16.61 -15.18
CA TYR A 238 -37.13 16.02 -15.46
C TYR A 238 -37.02 15.50 -16.89
N GLN A 239 -37.07 16.41 -17.89
CA GLN A 239 -37.06 16.05 -19.31
C GLN A 239 -35.67 15.70 -19.89
N LEU A 240 -34.61 15.75 -19.08
CA LEU A 240 -33.24 15.52 -19.56
C LEU A 240 -33.05 14.08 -20.04
N PHE A 241 -33.41 13.09 -19.21
CA PHE A 241 -33.26 11.67 -19.52
C PHE A 241 -34.60 10.95 -19.60
N SER A 242 -34.63 9.91 -20.43
CA SER A 242 -35.71 8.92 -20.41
C SER A 242 -35.59 8.01 -19.18
N LYS A 243 -36.69 7.33 -18.80
CA LYS A 243 -36.76 6.52 -17.57
C LYS A 243 -35.62 5.49 -17.48
N ASP A 244 -35.33 4.79 -18.56
CA ASP A 244 -34.25 3.81 -18.68
C ASP A 244 -32.84 4.43 -18.61
N GLN A 245 -32.66 5.67 -19.08
CA GLN A 245 -31.41 6.41 -18.94
C GLN A 245 -31.17 6.88 -17.50
N TRP A 246 -32.23 7.28 -16.78
CA TRP A 246 -32.13 7.56 -15.34
C TRP A 246 -31.75 6.32 -14.56
N TRP A 247 -32.32 5.14 -14.89
CA TRP A 247 -31.91 3.86 -14.33
C TRP A 247 -30.42 3.61 -14.52
N MET A 248 -29.92 3.73 -15.75
CA MET A 248 -28.49 3.57 -16.03
C MET A 248 -27.64 4.53 -15.20
N TYR A 249 -27.97 5.83 -15.22
CA TYR A 249 -27.21 6.84 -14.50
C TYR A 249 -27.08 6.51 -13.01
N CYS A 250 -28.18 6.13 -12.36
CA CYS A 250 -28.20 5.76 -10.94
C CYS A 250 -27.47 4.44 -10.65
N ILE A 251 -27.60 3.43 -11.51
CA ILE A 251 -26.85 2.17 -11.39
C ILE A 251 -25.34 2.44 -11.50
N GLY A 252 -24.91 3.28 -12.44
CA GLY A 252 -23.50 3.63 -12.60
C GLY A 252 -22.91 4.29 -11.35
N ILE A 253 -23.61 5.24 -10.74
CA ILE A 253 -23.17 5.88 -9.49
C ILE A 253 -23.14 4.86 -8.34
N LEU A 254 -24.15 3.99 -8.25
CA LEU A 254 -24.18 2.95 -7.23
C LEU A 254 -23.00 2.00 -7.38
N LEU A 255 -22.61 1.60 -8.60
CA LEU A 255 -21.42 0.78 -8.86
C LEU A 255 -20.14 1.48 -8.40
N ILE A 256 -19.99 2.79 -8.66
CA ILE A 256 -18.84 3.58 -8.20
C ILE A 256 -18.75 3.56 -6.67
N ILE A 257 -19.86 3.76 -5.96
CA ILE A 257 -19.88 3.73 -4.49
C ILE A 257 -19.61 2.32 -3.98
N CYS A 258 -20.25 1.31 -4.57
CA CYS A 258 -20.09 -0.09 -4.19
C CYS A 258 -18.64 -0.57 -4.35
N SER A 259 -17.90 -0.05 -5.34
CA SER A 259 -16.48 -0.36 -5.52
C SER A 259 -15.63 -0.02 -4.29
N GLN A 260 -16.03 0.95 -3.47
CA GLN A 260 -15.27 1.37 -2.29
C GLN A 260 -15.38 0.38 -1.13
N PHE A 261 -16.43 -0.45 -1.07
CA PHE A 261 -16.55 -1.47 -0.03
C PHE A 261 -15.49 -2.58 -0.15
N PHE A 262 -14.90 -2.76 -1.33
CA PHE A 262 -13.82 -3.74 -1.55
C PHE A 262 -12.49 -3.36 -0.85
N ASN A 263 -12.36 -2.13 -0.34
CA ASN A 263 -11.21 -1.72 0.47
C ASN A 263 -11.23 -2.31 1.89
N TYR A 264 -12.38 -2.83 2.36
CA TYR A 264 -12.50 -3.37 3.71
C TYR A 264 -12.01 -4.82 3.83
N GLY A 265 -11.40 -5.10 4.97
CA GLY A 265 -10.81 -6.39 5.32
C GLY A 265 -9.51 -6.66 4.59
N LYS A 266 -9.09 -7.94 4.57
CA LYS A 266 -7.90 -8.37 3.84
C LYS A 266 -8.12 -8.16 2.34
N LEU A 267 -7.18 -7.46 1.70
CA LEU A 267 -7.14 -7.32 0.25
C LEU A 267 -6.74 -8.64 -0.39
N SER A 268 -7.34 -8.92 -1.54
CA SER A 268 -7.03 -10.07 -2.40
C SER A 268 -7.01 -9.60 -3.84
N SER A 269 -6.32 -10.32 -4.72
CA SER A 269 -6.30 -10.02 -6.16
C SER A 269 -7.70 -9.92 -6.75
N ILE A 270 -8.63 -10.77 -6.30
CA ILE A 270 -10.03 -10.73 -6.73
C ILE A 270 -10.71 -9.44 -6.27
N LYS A 271 -10.58 -9.06 -4.99
CA LYS A 271 -11.15 -7.78 -4.50
C LYS A 271 -10.59 -6.58 -5.24
N CYS A 272 -9.28 -6.58 -5.51
CA CYS A 272 -8.62 -5.53 -6.28
C CYS A 272 -9.19 -5.45 -7.70
N GLN A 273 -9.30 -6.59 -8.38
CA GLN A 273 -9.87 -6.66 -9.73
C GLN A 273 -11.31 -6.15 -9.76
N THR A 274 -12.18 -6.69 -8.89
CA THR A 274 -13.60 -6.32 -8.84
C THR A 274 -13.78 -4.84 -8.49
N LYS A 275 -12.96 -4.28 -7.60
CA LYS A 275 -12.96 -2.85 -7.27
C LYS A 275 -12.77 -1.99 -8.52
N PHE A 276 -11.68 -2.20 -9.27
CA PHE A 276 -11.38 -1.38 -10.44
C PHE A 276 -12.38 -1.60 -11.57
N SER A 277 -12.78 -2.85 -11.83
CA SER A 277 -13.82 -3.15 -12.83
C SER A 277 -15.16 -2.48 -12.51
N MET A 278 -15.64 -2.56 -11.26
CA MET A 278 -16.87 -1.87 -10.86
C MET A 278 -16.76 -0.35 -10.96
N PHE A 279 -15.60 0.21 -10.63
CA PHE A 279 -15.36 1.64 -10.71
C PHE A 279 -15.40 2.15 -12.16
N PHE A 280 -14.66 1.54 -13.08
CA PHE A 280 -14.64 1.93 -14.49
C PHE A 280 -15.99 1.69 -15.19
N LEU A 281 -16.59 0.51 -14.97
CA LEU A 281 -17.93 0.21 -15.47
C LEU A 281 -18.96 1.21 -14.96
N GLY A 282 -18.89 1.58 -13.68
CA GLY A 282 -19.77 2.58 -13.09
C GLY A 282 -19.65 3.95 -13.77
N ILE A 283 -18.43 4.43 -14.02
CA ILE A 283 -18.18 5.69 -14.75
C ILE A 283 -18.78 5.62 -16.16
N THR A 284 -18.52 4.55 -16.91
CA THR A 284 -19.01 4.40 -18.28
C THR A 284 -20.54 4.37 -18.34
N VAL A 285 -21.17 3.56 -17.47
CA VAL A 285 -22.64 3.48 -17.37
C VAL A 285 -23.26 4.83 -17.01
N THR A 286 -22.60 5.64 -16.17
CA THR A 286 -23.04 7.00 -15.84
C THR A 286 -22.86 7.98 -17.01
N TYR A 287 -21.79 7.87 -17.79
CA TYR A 287 -21.48 8.82 -18.88
C TYR A 287 -22.25 8.56 -20.18
N ILE A 288 -22.55 7.30 -20.51
CA ILE A 288 -23.31 6.94 -21.73
C ILE A 288 -24.64 7.72 -21.89
N PRO A 289 -25.55 7.80 -20.90
CA PRO A 289 -26.81 8.51 -21.07
C PRO A 289 -26.62 10.03 -21.26
N ILE A 290 -25.61 10.62 -20.61
CA ILE A 290 -25.25 12.04 -20.77
C ILE A 290 -24.78 12.29 -22.21
N LEU A 291 -23.82 11.50 -22.68
CA LEU A 291 -23.24 11.61 -24.02
C LEU A 291 -24.30 11.39 -25.09
N TYR A 292 -25.18 10.39 -24.93
CA TYR A 292 -26.28 10.15 -25.86
C TYR A 292 -27.18 11.39 -25.96
N LYS A 293 -27.63 11.92 -24.81
CA LYS A 293 -28.56 13.06 -24.79
C LYS A 293 -27.93 14.30 -25.43
N LEU A 294 -26.69 14.62 -25.08
CA LEU A 294 -25.97 15.74 -25.66
C LEU A 294 -25.72 15.57 -27.17
N THR A 295 -25.43 14.34 -27.62
CA THR A 295 -25.21 14.03 -29.05
C THR A 295 -26.49 14.26 -29.86
N ILE A 296 -27.67 13.84 -29.36
CA ILE A 296 -28.93 14.08 -30.07
C ILE A 296 -29.42 15.53 -29.98
N SER A 297 -29.05 16.26 -28.93
CA SER A 297 -29.38 17.68 -28.77
C SER A 297 -28.55 18.60 -29.67
N PHE A 298 -27.42 18.11 -30.21
CA PHE A 298 -26.52 18.91 -31.04
C PHE A 298 -27.26 19.61 -32.21
N PRO A 299 -27.02 20.92 -32.46
CA PRO A 299 -27.89 21.81 -33.23
C PRO A 299 -27.89 21.56 -34.75
N ASN A 300 -26.92 20.83 -35.29
CA ASN A 300 -26.84 20.56 -36.74
C ASN A 300 -27.97 19.61 -37.15
N SER A 301 -29.11 20.19 -37.51
CA SER A 301 -30.40 19.54 -37.82
C SER A 301 -30.32 18.53 -38.97
N ASN A 302 -29.41 18.73 -39.93
CA ASN A 302 -29.26 17.87 -41.11
C ASN A 302 -28.12 16.83 -40.99
N ASN A 303 -27.56 16.61 -39.80
CA ASN A 303 -26.52 15.60 -39.63
C ASN A 303 -27.09 14.18 -39.62
N LYS A 304 -26.71 13.35 -40.61
CA LYS A 304 -27.11 11.94 -40.72
C LYS A 304 -26.88 11.14 -39.43
N TYR A 305 -25.81 11.41 -38.70
CA TYR A 305 -25.48 10.73 -37.45
C TYR A 305 -26.50 11.01 -36.34
N LYS A 306 -27.01 12.24 -36.23
CA LYS A 306 -28.02 12.61 -35.24
C LYS A 306 -29.31 11.85 -35.48
N ILE A 307 -29.78 11.80 -36.73
CA ILE A 307 -31.00 11.07 -37.11
C ILE A 307 -30.81 9.57 -36.83
N PHE A 308 -29.65 9.03 -37.20
CA PHE A 308 -29.32 7.62 -36.96
C PHE A 308 -29.39 7.25 -35.47
N TYR A 309 -28.71 8.00 -34.59
CA TYR A 309 -28.72 7.71 -33.15
C TYR A 309 -30.04 8.01 -32.46
N LYS A 310 -30.79 9.00 -32.95
CA LYS A 310 -32.16 9.27 -32.46
C LYS A 310 -33.08 8.07 -32.73
N ASN A 311 -32.97 7.47 -33.92
CA ASN A 311 -33.78 6.31 -34.31
C ASN A 311 -33.24 4.99 -33.70
N ASN A 312 -31.95 4.93 -33.37
CA ASN A 312 -31.28 3.72 -32.89
C ASN A 312 -30.64 3.91 -31.50
N LYS A 313 -31.41 4.40 -30.53
CA LYS A 313 -30.95 4.64 -29.15
C LYS A 313 -30.23 3.43 -28.52
N ASN A 314 -30.82 2.26 -28.65
CA ASN A 314 -30.29 1.04 -28.04
C ASN A 314 -28.93 0.65 -28.63
N ILE A 315 -28.70 0.90 -29.92
CA ILE A 315 -27.41 0.62 -30.57
C ILE A 315 -26.30 1.48 -29.96
N TYR A 316 -26.57 2.77 -29.69
CA TYR A 316 -25.61 3.66 -29.06
C TYR A 316 -25.23 3.18 -27.64
N ILE A 317 -26.25 2.84 -26.84
CA ILE A 317 -26.05 2.36 -25.47
C ILE A 317 -25.31 1.02 -25.46
N CYS A 318 -25.78 0.04 -26.23
CA CYS A 318 -25.15 -1.28 -26.31
C CYS A 318 -23.72 -1.19 -26.85
N GLY A 319 -23.44 -0.30 -27.81
CA GLY A 319 -22.09 -0.07 -28.32
C GLY A 319 -21.13 0.39 -27.23
N GLY A 320 -21.52 1.40 -26.43
CA GLY A 320 -20.70 1.88 -25.32
C GLY A 320 -20.46 0.81 -24.24
N LEU A 321 -21.50 0.06 -23.87
CA LEU A 321 -21.38 -1.02 -22.89
C LEU A 321 -20.55 -2.21 -23.41
N LEU A 322 -20.62 -2.51 -24.71
CA LEU A 322 -19.82 -3.57 -25.32
C LEU A 322 -18.32 -3.24 -25.28
N ILE A 323 -17.94 -1.99 -25.55
CA ILE A 323 -16.55 -1.52 -25.45
C ILE A 323 -16.02 -1.72 -24.03
N GLU A 324 -16.78 -1.27 -23.02
CA GLU A 324 -16.43 -1.44 -21.61
C GLU A 324 -16.34 -2.91 -21.19
N LEU A 325 -17.24 -3.76 -21.70
CA LEU A 325 -17.22 -5.20 -21.41
C LEU A 325 -15.96 -5.85 -21.99
N VAL A 326 -15.59 -5.52 -23.24
CA VAL A 326 -14.37 -6.01 -23.88
C VAL A 326 -13.14 -5.57 -23.07
N ASN A 327 -13.07 -4.31 -22.67
CA ASN A 327 -11.95 -3.84 -21.85
C ASN A 327 -11.89 -4.54 -20.49
N ASN A 328 -13.02 -4.74 -19.80
CA ASN A 328 -13.05 -5.48 -18.54
C ASN A 328 -12.61 -6.95 -18.69
N ILE A 329 -12.94 -7.59 -19.83
CA ILE A 329 -12.44 -8.94 -20.14
C ILE A 329 -10.92 -8.91 -20.35
N LEU A 330 -10.40 -7.96 -21.14
CA LEU A 330 -8.95 -7.77 -21.32
C LEU A 330 -8.24 -7.52 -19.98
N PHE A 331 -8.87 -6.72 -19.14
CA PHE A 331 -8.41 -6.38 -17.81
C PHE A 331 -8.36 -7.59 -16.87
N ALA A 332 -9.29 -8.53 -17.01
CA ALA A 332 -9.30 -9.77 -16.22
C ALA A 332 -8.12 -10.71 -16.55
N PHE A 333 -7.55 -10.64 -17.75
CA PHE A 333 -6.35 -11.40 -18.12
C PHE A 333 -5.06 -10.86 -17.49
N SER A 334 -5.10 -9.67 -16.90
CA SER A 334 -3.98 -9.07 -16.18
C SER A 334 -4.39 -8.76 -14.73
N PRO A 335 -4.45 -9.77 -13.85
CA PRO A 335 -4.97 -9.58 -12.50
C PRO A 335 -4.06 -8.68 -11.67
N PHE A 336 -4.65 -7.81 -10.85
CA PHE A 336 -3.92 -7.06 -9.84
C PHE A 336 -3.24 -7.99 -8.82
N THR A 337 -2.04 -7.62 -8.41
CA THR A 337 -1.36 -8.23 -7.27
C THR A 337 -1.58 -7.38 -6.03
N VAL A 338 -1.55 -8.03 -4.86
CA VAL A 338 -1.51 -7.34 -3.58
C VAL A 338 -0.05 -7.15 -3.21
N GLU A 339 0.35 -5.90 -3.06
CA GLU A 339 1.69 -5.55 -2.64
C GLU A 339 1.64 -5.03 -1.20
N ASN A 340 2.53 -5.59 -0.37
CA ASN A 340 2.69 -5.17 1.02
C ASN A 340 3.60 -3.93 1.03
N LYS A 341 3.05 -2.76 1.37
CA LYS A 341 3.87 -1.58 1.59
C LYS A 341 4.34 -1.59 3.04
N MET A 342 5.62 -1.92 3.23
CA MET A 342 6.26 -1.95 4.55
C MET A 342 6.96 -0.63 4.84
N TYR A 343 6.79 -0.14 6.06
CA TYR A 343 7.46 1.02 6.63
C TYR A 343 8.18 0.57 7.89
N TYR A 344 9.47 0.88 7.99
CA TYR A 344 10.27 0.55 9.18
C TYR A 344 10.01 1.51 10.34
N ASP A 345 9.70 2.77 10.03
CA ASP A 345 9.22 3.74 11.02
C ASP A 345 7.70 3.59 11.23
N THR A 346 7.34 2.74 12.18
CA THR A 346 5.95 2.43 12.52
C THR A 346 5.27 3.52 13.34
N ASN A 347 6.01 4.52 13.85
CA ASN A 347 5.44 5.61 14.64
C ASN A 347 4.58 6.54 13.77
N MET A 348 4.99 6.76 12.51
CA MET A 348 4.25 7.61 11.57
C MET A 348 3.46 6.81 10.53
N ASN A 349 3.96 5.64 10.13
CA ASN A 349 3.39 4.89 9.02
C ASN A 349 3.12 3.44 9.40
N LYS A 350 1.89 2.98 9.21
CA LYS A 350 1.54 1.56 9.38
C LYS A 350 1.74 0.81 8.07
N ASN A 351 2.20 -0.44 8.16
CA ASN A 351 2.25 -1.31 6.99
C ASN A 351 0.83 -1.57 6.48
N PHE A 352 0.63 -1.53 5.17
CA PHE A 352 -0.67 -1.80 4.59
C PHE A 352 -0.56 -2.48 3.23
N ASN A 353 -1.64 -3.13 2.84
CA ASN A 353 -1.77 -3.74 1.52
C ASN A 353 -2.32 -2.72 0.52
N ARG A 354 -1.74 -2.70 -0.67
CA ARG A 354 -2.30 -1.96 -1.81
C ARG A 354 -2.44 -2.86 -3.02
N CYS A 355 -3.43 -2.56 -3.85
CA CYS A 355 -3.58 -3.18 -5.16
C CYS A 355 -2.59 -2.53 -6.12
N THR A 356 -1.71 -3.32 -6.73
CA THR A 356 -0.79 -2.83 -7.77
C THR A 356 -0.81 -3.72 -9.00
N MET A 357 -0.47 -3.11 -10.14
CA MET A 357 -0.38 -3.78 -11.42
C MET A 357 1.09 -3.88 -11.80
N THR A 358 1.69 -5.05 -11.58
CA THR A 358 3.11 -5.29 -11.89
C THR A 358 3.32 -5.63 -13.35
N ASN A 359 2.30 -6.17 -14.03
CA ASN A 359 2.38 -6.54 -15.43
C ASN A 359 2.33 -5.30 -16.35
N LYS A 360 3.32 -5.17 -17.25
CA LYS A 360 3.38 -4.10 -18.25
C LYS A 360 2.12 -4.06 -19.13
N TYR A 361 1.59 -5.23 -19.52
CA TYR A 361 0.37 -5.33 -20.30
C TYR A 361 -0.84 -4.77 -19.55
N GLY A 362 -1.01 -5.14 -18.29
CA GLY A 362 -2.06 -4.60 -17.43
C GLY A 362 -1.96 -3.10 -17.24
N ASN A 363 -0.74 -2.56 -17.07
CA ASN A 363 -0.52 -1.11 -16.99
C ASN A 363 -0.94 -0.37 -18.27
N ILE A 364 -0.72 -0.95 -19.45
CA ILE A 364 -1.20 -0.38 -20.71
C ILE A 364 -2.73 -0.37 -20.75
N ILE A 365 -3.39 -1.45 -20.32
CA ILE A 365 -4.87 -1.51 -20.26
C ILE A 365 -5.42 -0.46 -19.30
N VAL A 366 -4.85 -0.33 -18.08
CA VAL A 366 -5.24 0.72 -17.12
C VAL A 366 -5.12 2.11 -17.75
N LEU A 367 -4.04 2.36 -18.49
CA LEU A 367 -3.82 3.65 -19.15
C LEU A 367 -4.87 3.90 -20.25
N VAL A 368 -5.19 2.88 -21.07
CA VAL A 368 -6.24 2.95 -22.09
C VAL A 368 -7.59 3.29 -21.45
N GLU A 369 -7.94 2.62 -20.34
CA GLU A 369 -9.16 2.90 -19.57
C GLU A 369 -9.21 4.36 -19.10
N ILE A 370 -8.13 4.86 -18.50
CA ILE A 370 -8.05 6.26 -18.04
C ILE A 370 -8.23 7.24 -19.20
N ILE A 371 -7.54 7.00 -20.33
CA ILE A 371 -7.63 7.85 -21.52
C ILE A 371 -9.06 7.85 -22.08
N GLU A 372 -9.71 6.69 -22.15
CA GLU A 372 -11.09 6.57 -22.60
C GLU A 372 -12.04 7.40 -21.71
N LYS A 373 -11.90 7.31 -20.38
CA LYS A 373 -12.76 8.07 -19.45
C LYS A 373 -12.52 9.57 -19.55
N LEU A 374 -11.26 10.00 -19.71
CA LEU A 374 -10.90 11.41 -19.94
C LEU A 374 -11.46 11.92 -21.27
N PHE A 375 -11.41 11.09 -22.33
CA PHE A 375 -12.00 11.42 -23.62
C PHE A 375 -13.52 11.60 -23.52
N MET A 376 -14.23 10.65 -22.88
CA MET A 376 -15.67 10.78 -22.63
C MET A 376 -16.02 12.06 -21.85
N MET A 377 -15.27 12.36 -20.78
CA MET A 377 -15.46 13.59 -20.01
C MET A 377 -15.26 14.84 -20.86
N THR A 378 -14.21 14.87 -21.68
CA THR A 378 -13.92 15.99 -22.58
C THR A 378 -15.04 16.17 -23.61
N MET A 379 -15.56 15.07 -24.18
CA MET A 379 -16.69 15.09 -25.09
C MET A 379 -17.96 15.63 -24.42
N ILE A 380 -18.25 15.24 -23.18
CA ILE A 380 -19.37 15.80 -22.40
C ILE A 380 -19.20 17.31 -22.25
N LEU A 381 -18.02 17.79 -21.88
CA LEU A 381 -17.75 19.22 -21.69
C LEU A 381 -17.91 20.01 -23.00
N ILE A 382 -17.34 19.53 -24.10
CA ILE A 382 -17.46 20.16 -25.41
C ILE A 382 -18.92 20.21 -25.86
N LEU A 383 -19.64 19.08 -25.79
CA LEU A 383 -21.03 19.04 -26.22
C LEU A 383 -21.94 19.89 -25.33
N SER A 384 -21.69 19.92 -24.02
CA SER A 384 -22.42 20.80 -23.08
C SER A 384 -22.18 22.27 -23.39
N PHE A 385 -20.94 22.65 -23.70
CA PHE A 385 -20.60 24.01 -24.13
C PHE A 385 -21.30 24.38 -25.44
N CYS A 386 -21.31 23.47 -26.41
CA CYS A 386 -22.03 23.67 -27.67
C CYS A 386 -23.53 23.86 -27.42
N ASP A 387 -24.16 22.97 -26.65
CA ASP A 387 -25.58 23.04 -26.30
C ASP A 387 -25.93 24.39 -25.64
N TRP A 388 -25.13 24.82 -24.66
CA TRP A 388 -25.27 26.11 -24.01
C TRP A 388 -25.17 27.29 -24.99
N ASN A 389 -24.19 27.28 -25.89
CA ASN A 389 -24.03 28.37 -26.86
C ASN A 389 -25.23 28.47 -27.81
N ASN A 390 -25.83 27.35 -28.20
CA ASN A 390 -27.02 27.36 -29.05
C ASN A 390 -28.26 27.83 -28.29
N SER A 391 -28.43 27.40 -27.04
CA SER A 391 -29.54 27.88 -26.19
C SER A 391 -29.52 29.41 -26.04
N LYS A 392 -28.34 30.02 -25.96
CA LYS A 392 -28.16 31.49 -25.95
C LYS A 392 -28.52 32.15 -27.28
N LYS A 393 -28.20 31.52 -28.42
CA LYS A 393 -28.56 32.04 -29.73
C LYS A 393 -30.07 32.04 -29.94
N ILE A 394 -30.73 30.93 -29.63
CA ILE A 394 -32.19 30.79 -29.70
C ILE A 394 -32.87 31.80 -28.76
N GLY A 395 -32.41 31.90 -27.50
CA GLY A 395 -32.95 32.90 -26.58
C GLY A 395 -32.74 34.35 -27.03
N LYS A 396 -31.65 34.65 -27.74
CA LYS A 396 -31.43 35.99 -28.34
C LYS A 396 -32.31 36.24 -29.56
N GLU A 397 -32.51 35.25 -30.43
CA GLU A 397 -33.36 35.34 -31.62
C GLU A 397 -34.84 35.45 -31.24
N GLU A 398 -35.30 34.71 -30.23
CA GLU A 398 -36.66 34.84 -29.67
C GLU A 398 -36.89 36.22 -29.04
N ILE A 399 -35.91 36.77 -28.32
CA ILE A 399 -35.99 38.14 -27.77
C ILE A 399 -36.00 39.19 -28.90
N LEU A 400 -35.25 38.99 -29.98
CA LEU A 400 -35.25 39.87 -31.16
C LEU A 400 -36.56 39.79 -31.94
N TYR A 401 -37.13 38.59 -32.10
CA TYR A 401 -38.44 38.37 -32.71
C TYR A 401 -39.57 38.98 -31.88
N PHE A 402 -39.54 38.82 -30.56
CA PHE A 402 -40.51 39.49 -29.67
C PHE A 402 -40.37 41.02 -29.72
N LYS A 403 -39.14 41.55 -29.83
CA LYS A 403 -38.94 43.00 -30.04
C LYS A 403 -39.46 43.48 -31.39
N SER A 404 -39.29 42.73 -32.48
CA SER A 404 -39.85 43.13 -33.78
C SER A 404 -41.37 43.06 -33.80
N VAL A 405 -41.98 42.05 -33.17
CA VAL A 405 -43.45 41.94 -33.02
C VAL A 405 -44.03 43.03 -32.10
N LEU A 406 -43.28 43.48 -31.08
CA LEU A 406 -43.68 44.60 -30.23
C LEU A 406 -43.54 45.97 -30.94
N VAL A 407 -42.53 46.15 -31.79
CA VAL A 407 -42.36 47.38 -32.60
C VAL A 407 -43.45 47.50 -33.66
N GLU A 408 -43.92 46.37 -34.22
CA GLU A 408 -45.03 46.34 -35.18
C GLU A 408 -46.42 46.55 -34.52
N LYS A 409 -46.53 46.33 -33.20
CA LYS A 409 -47.74 46.62 -32.42
C LYS A 409 -47.76 47.98 -31.72
N SER A 410 -46.65 48.72 -31.71
CA SER A 410 -46.59 50.03 -31.03
C SER A 410 -47.14 51.22 -31.83
N GLU A 411 -47.79 51.00 -32.98
CA GLU A 411 -48.60 52.04 -33.65
C GLU A 411 -50.04 52.15 -33.13
N PHE A 412 -50.48 51.27 -32.22
CA PHE A 412 -51.78 51.41 -31.58
C PHE A 412 -51.69 51.25 -30.06
N VAL A 413 -52.17 52.27 -29.36
CA VAL A 413 -52.45 52.35 -27.92
C VAL A 413 -51.27 52.77 -27.04
N SER A 414 -51.12 54.08 -26.91
CA SER A 414 -50.55 54.71 -25.73
C SER A 414 -51.60 54.74 -24.61
N THR A 415 -51.33 54.08 -23.48
CA THR A 415 -51.83 54.54 -22.17
C THR A 415 -50.88 54.10 -21.06
N ASN A 416 -50.51 55.09 -20.24
CA ASN A 416 -49.61 54.98 -19.10
C ASN A 416 -50.30 54.28 -17.92
N THR A 417 -49.64 53.29 -17.32
CA THR A 417 -49.79 53.00 -15.88
C THR A 417 -48.50 52.39 -15.30
N PRO A 418 -48.16 52.64 -14.03
CA PRO A 418 -46.85 52.36 -13.46
C PRO A 418 -46.75 50.95 -12.88
N GLU A 419 -45.62 50.29 -13.15
CA GLU A 419 -45.25 48.99 -12.58
C GLU A 419 -44.84 49.12 -11.09
N SER A 420 -45.52 48.39 -10.21
CA SER A 420 -44.93 47.89 -8.98
C SER A 420 -45.36 46.46 -8.74
N GLU A 421 -44.41 45.52 -8.83
CA GLU A 421 -44.16 44.45 -7.85
C GLU A 421 -43.19 43.42 -8.44
N SER A 422 -41.95 43.45 -7.96
CA SER A 422 -40.91 42.49 -8.31
C SER A 422 -41.16 41.18 -7.56
N SER A 423 -41.65 40.14 -8.25
CA SER A 423 -41.82 38.83 -7.60
C SER A 423 -40.47 38.23 -7.20
N ILE A 424 -40.47 37.53 -6.05
CA ILE A 424 -39.34 36.82 -5.45
C ILE A 424 -38.66 35.86 -6.45
N THR A 425 -39.39 35.38 -7.45
CA THR A 425 -38.89 34.54 -8.54
C THR A 425 -37.87 35.26 -9.43
N LYS A 426 -38.03 36.56 -9.70
CA LYS A 426 -37.01 37.37 -10.40
C LYS A 426 -35.73 37.52 -9.58
N LYS A 427 -35.84 37.60 -8.24
CA LYS A 427 -34.67 37.68 -7.34
C LYS A 427 -33.90 36.36 -7.31
N ILE A 428 -34.58 35.21 -7.26
CA ILE A 428 -33.95 33.87 -7.26
C ILE A 428 -33.25 33.59 -8.60
N ILE A 429 -33.86 33.94 -9.74
CA ILE A 429 -33.25 33.77 -11.06
C ILE A 429 -32.04 34.70 -11.24
N SER A 430 -32.07 35.92 -10.67
CA SER A 430 -30.92 36.83 -10.70
C SER A 430 -29.72 36.36 -9.85
N PHE A 431 -29.97 35.54 -8.83
CA PHE A 431 -28.93 35.01 -7.95
C PHE A 431 -28.19 33.83 -8.57
N HIS A 432 -28.88 33.00 -9.36
CA HIS A 432 -28.27 31.82 -10.01
C HIS A 432 -27.64 32.09 -11.38
N TYR A 433 -27.98 33.19 -12.06
CA TYR A 433 -27.53 33.47 -13.43
C TYR A 433 -26.71 34.78 -13.59
N ARG A 434 -26.09 35.30 -12.51
CA ARG A 434 -25.05 36.31 -12.69
C ARG A 434 -23.78 35.64 -13.24
N PRO A 435 -23.27 36.04 -14.41
CA PRO A 435 -21.97 35.58 -14.86
C PRO A 435 -20.94 36.15 -13.89
N TYR A 436 -20.14 35.27 -13.27
CA TYR A 436 -18.93 35.67 -12.57
C TYR A 436 -17.98 36.29 -13.61
N SER A 437 -18.05 37.61 -13.77
CA SER A 437 -16.97 38.38 -14.38
C SER A 437 -15.86 38.46 -13.32
N ILE A 438 -14.78 37.75 -13.59
CA ILE A 438 -13.50 37.95 -12.91
C ILE A 438 -13.11 39.41 -13.11
N ALA A 439 -13.26 40.20 -12.04
CA ALA A 439 -12.57 41.46 -11.88
C ALA A 439 -11.45 41.23 -10.87
N THR A 440 -10.26 41.20 -11.46
CA THR A 440 -8.88 41.23 -11.00
C THR A 440 -8.54 41.95 -9.69
N GLU A 441 -7.43 41.48 -9.12
CA GLU A 441 -6.35 42.29 -8.53
C GLU A 441 -6.70 43.30 -7.43
N SER A 442 -6.63 42.85 -6.16
CA SER A 442 -6.19 43.71 -5.04
C SER A 442 -5.78 42.94 -3.77
N VAL A 443 -5.22 41.72 -3.86
CA VAL A 443 -4.75 40.96 -2.68
C VAL A 443 -3.30 40.45 -2.82
N ILE A 444 -2.56 40.94 -3.81
CA ILE A 444 -1.11 40.72 -3.93
C ILE A 444 -0.38 42.02 -3.55
N THR A 445 -0.52 42.46 -2.29
CA THR A 445 0.36 43.49 -1.67
C THR A 445 0.14 43.58 -0.15
N SER A 446 -0.01 42.46 0.57
CA SER A 446 -0.05 42.51 2.06
C SER A 446 0.47 41.27 2.80
N SER A 447 1.34 40.44 2.21
CA SER A 447 2.05 39.40 2.97
C SER A 447 3.57 39.33 2.76
N GLN A 448 4.15 40.22 1.96
CA GLN A 448 5.60 40.47 1.97
C GLN A 448 5.96 41.44 3.11
N ASN A 449 5.88 40.98 4.35
CA ASN A 449 6.64 41.50 5.50
C ASN A 449 6.26 40.72 6.77
N SER A 450 6.77 39.50 6.91
CA SER A 450 6.92 38.83 8.21
C SER A 450 7.69 37.52 8.03
N ARG A 451 8.87 37.45 8.66
CA ARG A 451 9.75 36.29 8.91
C ARG A 451 10.88 36.02 7.91
N ARG A 452 11.93 36.82 8.08
CA ARG A 452 13.32 36.32 8.20
C ARG A 452 13.49 35.58 9.53
N VAL A 453 14.57 34.77 9.60
CA VAL A 453 15.05 33.88 10.71
C VAL A 453 14.41 32.48 10.61
N SER A 454 15.09 31.36 10.34
CA SER A 454 16.49 30.89 10.50
C SER A 454 16.76 29.70 9.55
N VAL A 455 17.73 29.74 8.63
CA VAL A 455 19.06 29.09 8.70
C VAL A 455 19.15 27.88 9.64
N LEU A 456 19.08 26.64 9.10
CA LEU A 456 19.80 25.43 9.52
C LEU A 456 19.26 24.19 8.78
N SER A 457 19.79 23.88 7.59
CA SER A 457 19.62 22.53 7.00
C SER A 457 20.63 22.15 5.91
N ASP A 458 21.82 22.77 5.85
CA ASP A 458 22.84 22.45 4.82
C ASP A 458 24.02 21.61 5.33
N ASN A 459 23.92 20.99 6.52
CA ASN A 459 25.03 20.23 7.13
C ASN A 459 24.87 18.70 7.19
N ILE A 460 24.01 18.08 6.37
CA ILE A 460 23.87 16.59 6.36
C ILE A 460 24.03 16.03 4.94
N ARG A 461 24.99 16.55 4.17
CA ARG A 461 25.37 15.95 2.87
C ARG A 461 26.85 15.65 2.67
N ASN A 462 27.71 15.96 3.66
CA ASN A 462 29.16 15.80 3.55
C ASN A 462 29.78 14.78 4.51
N SER A 463 29.06 13.74 4.95
CA SER A 463 29.61 12.72 5.86
C SER A 463 29.58 11.29 5.31
N ILE A 464 29.56 11.09 3.99
CA ILE A 464 29.58 9.74 3.37
C ILE A 464 30.92 9.38 2.71
N ASP A 465 31.88 10.31 2.57
CA ASP A 465 33.18 10.02 1.93
C ASP A 465 34.34 9.95 2.92
N TYR A 466 34.26 9.12 3.97
CA TYR A 466 35.45 8.73 4.77
C TYR A 466 35.24 7.39 5.47
N SER A 467 35.23 6.28 4.71
CA SER A 467 35.59 4.95 5.23
C SER A 467 35.93 3.97 4.10
N ALA A 468 36.96 4.30 3.32
CA ALA A 468 37.62 3.34 2.44
C ALA A 468 39.13 3.64 2.48
N ASN A 469 39.78 3.21 3.57
CA ASN A 469 41.19 2.89 3.68
C ASN A 469 41.52 2.54 5.14
N SER A 470 41.46 1.25 5.46
CA SER A 470 42.28 0.57 6.49
C SER A 470 42.15 -0.92 6.31
#